data_AF-A2QSZ8-F1
#
_entry.id   AF-A2QSZ8-F1
#
_cell.length_a   1.000
_cell.length_b   1.000
_cell.length_c   1.000
_cell.angle_alpha   90.00
_cell.angle_beta   90.00
_cell.angle_gamma   90.00
#
_symmetry.space_group_name_H-M   'P 1'
#
loop_
_entity.id
_entity.type
_entity.pdbx_description
1 polymer ?
#
loop_
_entity_poly.entity_id
_entity_poly.type
_entity_poly.pdbx_seq_one_letter_code
_entity_poly.pdbx_strand_id
1 'polypeptide(L)'
;MIGSSHAVVALGLFTLYGHSAAAPAIGASNSQTIVTNGTSFALNGDNVSYRFHVNSSTGDLISDHFGGVVSGTIPSPVEPAVNGWVGMPGRIRREFPDQGRGDFRIPAVRIRESAGYTVSDLQYVSHEVIEGKYALPGLPATFGDAQDATTLVVHLYDNYSSVAADLSYSIFPKYDAIVRSVNVTNQGPGNITIEALASISIDFPYEDLDMVSLRGDWAREANVQRSKVQYGVQGFGSSTGYSSHLHNPFLAIVDPATTESQGEAWGFNLVYTGSFSAQVEKGSQGFTRALLGFNPDQLSWNLGPGETLTSPECVAVYSDKGLGSVSRKFHRLYRNHLMKSKFATSDRPVLLNSWEGVYFDYNQSSIETLAEESAALGVHLFVMDDGWFGDKYPRVSDNAGLGDWMPNPARFPDGLTPVVQDITNLTVNGTESTKLRFGIWVEPEMVNPNSTLYHEHPEWALHAGPYPRTERRNQLVLNLALPAVQDFIIDFMTNLLQDTGISYVKWDNNRGIHETPSPSTDHQYMLGLYRVFDTLTTRFPDVLWEGCASGGGRFDAGMLQYVPQIWTSDNTDAIDRITIQFGTSLAYPPSAMGAHL
;
A
#
# COMPACT_ATOMS: atom_id res chain seq x y z
N MET A 1 8.43 17.28 88.04
CA MET A 1 9.63 16.42 88.00
C MET A 1 9.19 15.00 87.68
N ILE A 2 9.67 14.49 86.53
CA ILE A 2 9.98 13.08 86.20
C ILE A 2 8.84 12.06 86.47
N GLY A 3 8.22 11.37 85.52
CA GLY A 3 8.66 10.90 84.21
C GLY A 3 8.56 9.37 84.19
N SER A 4 7.86 8.77 83.22
CA SER A 4 8.14 7.40 82.73
C SER A 4 7.27 7.03 81.53
N SER A 5 7.96 6.43 80.57
CA SER A 5 7.63 6.09 79.19
C SER A 5 6.69 4.88 79.08
N HIS A 6 5.74 4.87 78.15
CA HIS A 6 5.14 3.65 77.58
C HIS A 6 4.94 3.80 76.06
N ALA A 7 5.22 2.70 75.35
CA ALA A 7 5.28 2.56 73.90
C ALA A 7 3.91 2.72 73.21
N VAL A 8 3.91 3.28 71.99
CA VAL A 8 2.73 3.37 71.12
C VAL A 8 2.87 2.37 69.98
N VAL A 9 1.89 1.47 69.91
CA VAL A 9 1.65 0.54 68.79
C VAL A 9 0.96 1.33 67.67
N ALA A 10 1.56 1.34 66.48
CA ALA A 10 0.98 1.92 65.28
C ALA A 10 0.06 0.88 64.60
N LEU A 11 -1.26 1.11 64.61
CA LEU A 11 -2.20 0.47 63.71
C LEU A 11 -2.31 1.33 62.42
N GLY A 12 -1.87 0.78 61.30
CA GLY A 12 -2.10 1.35 59.97
C GLY A 12 -3.53 1.09 59.51
N LEU A 13 -4.26 2.15 59.17
CA LEU A 13 -5.53 2.09 58.45
C LEU A 13 -5.27 1.84 56.96
N PHE A 14 -5.73 0.70 56.45
CA PHE A 14 -5.94 0.49 55.02
C PHE A 14 -7.27 1.17 54.61
N THR A 15 -7.19 2.15 53.71
CA THR A 15 -8.35 2.76 53.06
C THR A 15 -8.56 2.09 51.70
N LEU A 16 -9.68 1.37 51.58
CA LEU A 16 -10.17 0.75 50.34
C LEU A 16 -10.67 1.84 49.39
N TYR A 17 -10.04 1.97 48.22
CA TYR A 17 -10.62 2.69 47.08
C TYR A 17 -11.61 1.77 46.34
N GLY A 18 -12.85 2.23 46.25
CA GLY A 18 -13.96 1.52 45.63
C GLY A 18 -13.74 1.29 44.14
N HIS A 19 -13.96 0.05 43.72
CA HIS A 19 -14.12 -0.34 42.32
C HIS A 19 -15.47 0.18 41.81
N SER A 20 -15.45 1.02 40.78
CA SER A 20 -16.63 1.28 39.94
C SER A 20 -16.94 0.02 39.14
N ALA A 21 -18.18 -0.44 39.24
CA ALA A 21 -18.68 -1.69 38.69
C ALA A 21 -18.45 -1.79 37.16
N ALA A 22 -17.89 -2.92 36.76
CA ALA A 22 -17.85 -3.37 35.37
C ALA A 22 -19.29 -3.58 34.86
N ALA A 23 -19.64 -2.91 33.77
CA ALA A 23 -20.84 -3.21 33.01
C ALA A 23 -20.69 -4.62 32.37
N PRO A 24 -21.74 -5.45 32.35
CA PRO A 24 -21.63 -6.82 31.84
C PRO A 24 -21.42 -6.80 30.33
N ALA A 25 -20.51 -7.64 29.86
CA ALA A 25 -20.34 -7.96 28.44
C ALA A 25 -21.66 -8.53 27.90
N ILE A 26 -22.33 -7.76 27.06
CA ILE A 26 -23.52 -8.20 26.33
C ILE A 26 -23.02 -9.02 25.14
N GLY A 27 -23.49 -10.28 25.06
CA GLY A 27 -23.20 -11.17 23.95
C GLY A 27 -23.66 -10.61 22.61
N ALA A 28 -23.00 -11.04 21.55
CA ALA A 28 -23.23 -10.65 20.16
C ALA A 28 -24.72 -10.81 19.76
N SER A 29 -25.50 -9.73 19.90
CA SER A 29 -26.73 -9.53 19.14
C SER A 29 -26.32 -9.01 17.77
N ASN A 30 -26.96 -9.49 16.69
CA ASN A 30 -26.86 -8.98 15.31
C ASN A 30 -26.93 -7.44 15.24
N SER A 31 -25.84 -6.74 15.52
CA SER A 31 -25.72 -5.32 15.29
C SER A 31 -25.44 -5.15 13.80
N GLN A 32 -26.28 -4.39 13.11
CA GLN A 32 -26.00 -4.02 11.72
C GLN A 32 -24.59 -3.41 11.62
N THR A 33 -23.82 -3.92 10.67
CA THR A 33 -22.43 -3.54 10.41
C THR A 33 -22.30 -2.05 10.11
N ILE A 34 -23.24 -1.49 9.35
CA ILE A 34 -23.40 -0.04 9.18
C ILE A 34 -24.78 0.36 9.70
N VAL A 35 -24.82 1.34 10.59
CA VAL A 35 -26.06 1.97 11.09
C VAL A 35 -26.04 3.44 10.71
N THR A 36 -27.11 3.90 10.04
CA THR A 36 -27.34 5.32 9.77
C THR A 36 -28.56 5.78 10.56
N ASN A 37 -28.42 6.91 11.25
CA ASN A 37 -29.53 7.54 11.95
C ASN A 37 -29.58 9.02 11.56
N GLY A 38 -30.40 9.34 10.57
CA GLY A 38 -30.38 10.64 9.91
C GLY A 38 -29.02 10.90 9.28
N THR A 39 -28.28 11.85 9.84
CA THR A 39 -26.94 12.25 9.39
C THR A 39 -25.81 11.81 10.33
N SER A 40 -26.07 10.84 11.21
CA SER A 40 -25.06 10.17 12.02
C SER A 40 -24.76 8.78 11.45
N PHE A 41 -23.48 8.45 11.33
CA PHE A 41 -23.00 7.23 10.70
C PHE A 41 -22.19 6.39 11.68
N ALA A 42 -22.40 5.09 11.61
CA ALA A 42 -21.73 4.14 12.47
C ALA A 42 -21.31 2.89 11.73
N LEU A 43 -20.01 2.63 11.69
CA LEU A 43 -19.42 1.41 11.16
C LEU A 43 -18.91 0.57 12.33
N ASN A 44 -19.37 -0.67 12.43
CA ASN A 44 -19.11 -1.56 13.55
C ASN A 44 -18.44 -2.85 13.05
N GLY A 45 -17.25 -3.13 13.59
CA GLY A 45 -16.65 -4.45 13.51
C GLY A 45 -16.84 -5.24 14.80
N ASP A 46 -16.18 -6.39 14.89
CA ASP A 46 -16.26 -7.27 16.05
C ASP A 46 -15.77 -6.58 17.34
N ASN A 47 -14.75 -5.73 17.24
CA ASN A 47 -14.10 -5.04 18.35
C ASN A 47 -13.85 -3.54 18.08
N VAL A 48 -14.39 -2.98 16.99
CA VAL A 48 -14.20 -1.58 16.60
C VAL A 48 -15.51 -0.87 16.34
N SER A 49 -15.53 0.43 16.63
CA SER A 49 -16.57 1.36 16.17
C SER A 49 -15.93 2.59 15.56
N TYR A 50 -16.45 3.00 14.40
CA TYR A 50 -16.10 4.26 13.74
C TYR A 50 -17.36 5.09 13.55
N ARG A 51 -17.35 6.29 14.13
CA ARG A 51 -18.52 7.15 14.28
C ARG A 51 -18.16 8.55 13.81
N PHE A 52 -19.03 9.10 12.97
CA PHE A 52 -18.96 10.47 12.49
C PHE A 52 -20.36 10.95 12.12
N HIS A 53 -20.54 12.25 11.97
CA HIS A 53 -21.83 12.83 11.61
C HIS A 53 -21.68 14.05 10.72
N VAL A 54 -22.77 14.45 10.08
CA VAL A 54 -22.86 15.74 9.38
C VAL A 54 -23.23 16.82 10.39
N ASN A 55 -22.45 17.89 10.43
CA ASN A 55 -22.87 19.11 11.09
C ASN A 55 -23.97 19.78 10.25
N SER A 56 -25.19 19.81 10.77
CA SER A 56 -26.36 20.32 10.04
C SER A 56 -26.29 21.80 9.67
N SER A 57 -25.44 22.58 10.34
CA SER A 57 -25.30 24.02 10.07
C SER A 57 -24.24 24.33 9.01
N THR A 58 -23.21 23.48 8.86
CA THR A 58 -22.09 23.72 7.95
C THR A 58 -22.00 22.73 6.79
N GLY A 59 -22.67 21.58 6.89
CA GLY A 59 -22.53 20.48 5.93
C GLY A 59 -21.23 19.67 6.06
N ASP A 60 -20.32 20.07 6.97
CA ASP A 60 -19.05 19.37 7.21
C ASP A 60 -19.28 18.00 7.88
N LEU A 61 -18.42 17.05 7.54
CA LEU A 61 -18.35 15.74 8.19
C LEU A 61 -17.39 15.78 9.40
N ILE A 62 -17.92 15.45 10.59
CA ILE A 62 -17.24 15.57 11.88
C ILE A 62 -16.99 14.19 12.48
N SER A 63 -15.74 13.88 12.80
CA SER A 63 -15.33 12.62 13.42
C SER A 63 -15.65 12.60 14.92
N ASP A 64 -16.35 11.57 15.38
CA ASP A 64 -16.73 11.40 16.80
C ASP A 64 -15.86 10.36 17.51
N HIS A 65 -15.64 9.20 16.89
CA HIS A 65 -14.93 8.07 17.50
C HIS A 65 -14.32 7.16 16.46
N PHE A 66 -13.10 6.69 16.70
CA PHE A 66 -12.51 5.56 16.00
C PHE A 66 -11.69 4.76 17.00
N GLY A 67 -12.25 3.68 17.52
CA GLY A 67 -11.62 2.89 18.57
C GLY A 67 -12.50 1.72 19.01
N GLY A 68 -12.40 1.33 20.28
CA GLY A 68 -13.18 0.22 20.84
C GLY A 68 -14.69 0.33 20.64
N VAL A 69 -15.42 -0.78 20.78
CA VAL A 69 -16.87 -0.83 20.55
C VAL A 69 -17.60 0.17 21.45
N VAL A 70 -18.44 1.01 20.85
CA VAL A 70 -19.33 1.93 21.57
C VAL A 70 -20.77 1.73 21.13
N SER A 71 -21.70 1.76 22.08
CA SER A 71 -23.15 1.67 21.83
C SER A 71 -23.87 2.92 22.33
N GLY A 72 -24.98 3.26 21.68
CA GLY A 72 -25.77 4.45 22.01
C GLY A 72 -25.15 5.76 21.53
N THR A 73 -25.57 6.87 22.13
CA THR A 73 -25.16 8.22 21.77
C THR A 73 -23.77 8.54 22.32
N ILE A 74 -22.87 9.01 21.45
CA ILE A 74 -21.59 9.58 21.90
C ILE A 74 -21.85 10.98 22.45
N PRO A 75 -21.36 11.31 23.66
CA PRO A 75 -21.48 12.67 24.20
C PRO A 75 -20.87 13.68 23.23
N SER A 76 -21.64 14.69 22.84
CA SER A 76 -21.10 15.79 22.05
C SER A 76 -20.00 16.50 22.86
N PRO A 77 -18.85 16.82 22.24
CA PRO A 77 -17.83 17.61 22.90
C PRO A 77 -18.41 18.97 23.29
N VAL A 78 -17.95 19.52 24.42
CA VAL A 78 -18.30 20.89 24.82
C VAL A 78 -17.81 21.85 23.74
N GLU A 79 -18.70 22.72 23.27
CA GLU A 79 -18.37 23.69 22.22
C GLU A 79 -17.19 24.58 22.68
N PRO A 80 -16.07 24.60 21.94
CA PRO A 80 -14.88 25.31 22.38
C PRO A 80 -15.05 26.82 22.22
N ALA A 81 -14.60 27.59 23.20
CA ALA A 81 -14.54 29.04 23.07
C ALA A 81 -13.59 29.44 21.93
N VAL A 82 -14.07 30.34 21.05
CA VAL A 82 -13.29 30.83 19.90
C VAL A 82 -12.64 32.16 20.24
N ASN A 83 -11.30 32.19 20.22
CA ASN A 83 -10.49 33.40 20.39
C ASN A 83 -9.31 33.37 19.40
N GLY A 84 -8.82 34.54 18.98
CA GLY A 84 -7.70 34.66 18.03
C GLY A 84 -8.11 34.31 16.59
N TRP A 85 -7.16 33.84 15.77
CA TRP A 85 -7.39 33.58 14.35
C TRP A 85 -7.97 32.19 14.06
N VAL A 86 -7.75 31.21 14.92
CA VAL A 86 -8.26 29.84 14.73
C VAL A 86 -9.74 29.80 15.12
N GLY A 87 -10.61 29.80 14.09
CA GLY A 87 -12.06 29.67 14.22
C GLY A 87 -12.52 28.25 14.56
N MET A 88 -13.84 28.03 14.52
CA MET A 88 -14.43 26.71 14.80
C MET A 88 -13.93 25.58 13.88
N PRO A 89 -13.74 25.77 12.56
CA PRO A 89 -13.23 24.71 11.67
C PRO A 89 -11.85 24.17 12.08
N GLY A 90 -11.00 24.97 12.74
CA GLY A 90 -9.70 24.55 13.26
C GLY A 90 -9.76 23.94 14.67
N ARG A 91 -10.94 23.80 15.27
CA ARG A 91 -11.19 23.30 16.64
C ARG A 91 -12.11 22.08 16.68
N ILE A 92 -12.40 21.50 15.51
CA ILE A 92 -13.24 20.30 15.36
C ILE A 92 -12.47 19.23 14.59
N ARG A 93 -12.89 17.97 14.77
CA ARG A 93 -12.29 16.80 14.13
C ARG A 93 -13.02 16.54 12.82
N ARG A 94 -12.35 16.63 11.67
CA ARG A 94 -12.97 16.59 10.33
C ARG A 94 -12.59 15.33 9.58
N GLU A 95 -13.56 14.76 8.85
CA GLU A 95 -13.34 13.55 8.04
C GLU A 95 -12.64 13.82 6.69
N PHE A 96 -12.88 15.00 6.10
CA PHE A 96 -12.34 15.38 4.79
C PHE A 96 -12.05 16.88 4.70
N PRO A 97 -10.98 17.34 5.38
CA PRO A 97 -10.69 18.76 5.53
C PRO A 97 -10.16 19.40 4.24
N ASP A 98 -10.83 20.46 3.77
CA ASP A 98 -10.27 21.46 2.85
C ASP A 98 -9.42 22.50 3.60
N GLN A 99 -8.76 23.38 2.84
CA GLN A 99 -8.07 24.57 3.34
C GLN A 99 -8.50 25.81 2.54
N GLY A 100 -8.50 26.97 3.19
CA GLY A 100 -8.93 28.25 2.59
C GLY A 100 -10.17 28.87 3.24
N ARG A 101 -10.82 28.16 4.17
CA ARG A 101 -12.05 28.60 4.86
C ARG A 101 -11.94 28.67 6.40
N GLY A 102 -10.71 28.76 6.92
CA GLY A 102 -10.43 28.99 8.34
C GLY A 102 -9.89 27.79 9.13
N ASP A 103 -9.84 26.60 8.53
CA ASP A 103 -8.98 25.51 9.02
C ASP A 103 -7.57 25.70 8.45
N PHE A 104 -6.59 25.98 9.32
CA PHE A 104 -5.19 26.20 8.93
C PHE A 104 -4.34 24.93 8.95
N ARG A 105 -4.90 23.81 9.42
CA ARG A 105 -4.24 22.50 9.42
C ARG A 105 -4.04 21.99 7.99
N ILE A 106 -3.20 20.98 7.84
CA ILE A 106 -2.94 20.35 6.54
C ILE A 106 -4.25 19.77 5.94
N PRO A 107 -4.58 20.06 4.66
CA PRO A 107 -5.81 19.59 4.04
C PRO A 107 -5.70 18.16 3.50
N ALA A 108 -6.82 17.45 3.46
CA ALA A 108 -6.97 16.19 2.74
C ALA A 108 -7.23 16.40 1.25
N VAL A 109 -7.78 17.55 0.86
CA VAL A 109 -8.07 17.88 -0.53
C VAL A 109 -7.69 19.31 -0.87
N ARG A 110 -7.13 19.51 -2.06
CA ARG A 110 -6.88 20.83 -2.65
C ARG A 110 -7.20 20.81 -4.13
N ILE A 111 -8.17 21.60 -4.52
CA ILE A 111 -8.63 21.73 -5.90
C ILE A 111 -8.34 23.14 -6.37
N ARG A 112 -7.64 23.27 -7.50
CA ARG A 112 -7.52 24.53 -8.23
C ARG A 112 -8.68 24.61 -9.22
N GLU A 113 -9.59 25.52 -8.94
CA GLU A 113 -10.81 25.75 -9.73
C GLU A 113 -10.50 26.39 -11.09
N SER A 114 -11.45 26.34 -12.03
CA SER A 114 -11.28 26.93 -13.37
C SER A 114 -10.96 28.43 -13.33
N ALA A 115 -11.44 29.13 -12.30
CA ALA A 115 -11.18 30.55 -12.07
C ALA A 115 -9.81 30.83 -11.40
N GLY A 116 -9.06 29.79 -11.01
CA GLY A 116 -7.74 29.88 -10.39
C GLY A 116 -7.73 29.90 -8.85
N TYR A 117 -8.89 29.87 -8.19
CA TYR A 117 -8.97 29.76 -6.74
C TYR A 117 -8.58 28.35 -6.26
N THR A 118 -8.12 28.25 -5.01
CA THR A 118 -7.83 26.95 -4.35
C THR A 118 -8.71 26.73 -3.13
N VAL A 119 -9.96 27.18 -3.20
CA VAL A 119 -10.96 27.08 -2.12
C VAL A 119 -11.97 26.02 -2.52
N SER A 120 -12.36 25.16 -1.58
CA SER A 120 -13.43 24.17 -1.77
C SER A 120 -14.35 24.14 -0.57
N ASP A 121 -15.67 24.13 -0.80
CA ASP A 121 -16.74 24.06 0.20
C ASP A 121 -17.63 22.84 -0.08
N LEU A 122 -17.03 21.65 0.01
CA LEU A 122 -17.70 20.37 -0.19
C LEU A 122 -18.63 20.08 1.00
N GLN A 123 -19.94 20.16 0.78
CA GLN A 123 -20.96 19.96 1.81
C GLN A 123 -21.73 18.67 1.58
N TYR A 124 -22.16 18.03 2.66
CA TYR A 124 -23.01 16.84 2.60
C TYR A 124 -24.30 17.06 1.80
N VAL A 125 -24.59 16.13 0.90
CA VAL A 125 -25.83 16.07 0.10
C VAL A 125 -26.68 14.88 0.52
N SER A 126 -26.09 13.68 0.47
CA SER A 126 -26.77 12.41 0.71
C SER A 126 -25.77 11.33 1.08
N HIS A 127 -26.29 10.14 1.37
CA HIS A 127 -25.48 8.94 1.54
C HIS A 127 -26.24 7.72 1.04
N GLU A 128 -25.51 6.64 0.79
CA GLU A 128 -26.06 5.31 0.53
C GLU A 128 -25.25 4.23 1.25
N VAL A 129 -25.93 3.16 1.65
CA VAL A 129 -25.31 1.97 2.23
C VAL A 129 -25.49 0.84 1.23
N ILE A 130 -24.38 0.19 0.91
CA ILE A 130 -24.30 -0.83 -0.10
C ILE A 130 -23.69 -2.10 0.50
N GLU A 131 -24.27 -3.25 0.18
CA GLU A 131 -23.75 -4.55 0.61
C GLU A 131 -22.46 -4.90 -0.15
N GLY A 132 -21.48 -5.43 0.58
CA GLY A 132 -20.17 -5.75 0.04
C GLY A 132 -19.27 -4.53 -0.19
N LYS A 133 -18.23 -4.77 -0.97
CA LYS A 133 -17.25 -3.74 -1.38
C LYS A 133 -16.90 -3.90 -2.86
N TYR A 134 -17.01 -2.81 -3.60
CA TYR A 134 -16.73 -2.77 -5.03
C TYR A 134 -15.24 -2.52 -5.33
N ALA A 135 -14.85 -2.91 -6.54
CA ALA A 135 -13.54 -2.61 -7.11
C ALA A 135 -13.40 -1.10 -7.37
N LEU A 136 -12.18 -0.58 -7.25
CA LEU A 136 -11.86 0.78 -7.68
C LEU A 136 -11.44 0.77 -9.16
N PRO A 137 -11.95 1.70 -9.99
CA PRO A 137 -11.61 1.74 -11.41
C PRO A 137 -10.09 1.86 -11.64
N GLY A 138 -9.50 0.86 -12.29
CA GLY A 138 -8.07 0.86 -12.67
C GLY A 138 -7.07 0.76 -11.50
N LEU A 139 -7.54 0.52 -10.27
CA LEU A 139 -6.69 0.50 -9.07
C LEU A 139 -6.82 -0.81 -8.29
N PRO A 140 -5.75 -1.25 -7.61
CA PRO A 140 -5.88 -2.31 -6.63
C PRO A 140 -6.72 -1.85 -5.43
N ALA A 141 -7.55 -2.77 -4.95
CA ALA A 141 -8.50 -2.57 -3.88
C ALA A 141 -8.84 -3.90 -3.21
N THR A 142 -9.10 -3.85 -1.92
CA THR A 142 -9.68 -4.97 -1.18
C THR A 142 -11.06 -5.33 -1.75
N PHE A 143 -11.45 -6.60 -1.63
CA PHE A 143 -12.71 -7.14 -2.15
C PHE A 143 -13.46 -7.96 -1.09
N GLY A 144 -14.78 -7.90 -1.12
CA GLY A 144 -15.63 -8.69 -0.23
C GLY A 144 -17.09 -8.62 -0.68
N ASP A 145 -17.80 -9.73 -0.54
CA ASP A 145 -19.24 -9.78 -0.82
C ASP A 145 -20.07 -9.27 0.36
N ALA A 146 -21.40 -9.40 0.26
CA ALA A 146 -22.34 -8.96 1.30
C ALA A 146 -22.14 -9.63 2.68
N GLN A 147 -21.48 -10.79 2.73
CA GLN A 147 -21.18 -11.50 3.98
C GLN A 147 -19.90 -10.99 4.64
N ASP A 148 -18.97 -10.49 3.83
CA ASP A 148 -17.64 -10.06 4.28
C ASP A 148 -17.59 -8.58 4.65
N ALA A 149 -18.30 -7.74 3.90
CA ALA A 149 -18.19 -6.30 3.99
C ALA A 149 -19.51 -5.55 3.77
N THR A 150 -19.54 -4.29 4.19
CA THR A 150 -20.59 -3.32 3.86
C THR A 150 -19.93 -1.97 3.64
N THR A 151 -20.43 -1.21 2.66
CA THR A 151 -19.87 0.09 2.28
C THR A 151 -20.89 1.20 2.48
N LEU A 152 -20.47 2.29 3.14
CA LEU A 152 -21.17 3.56 3.17
C LEU A 152 -20.50 4.50 2.17
N VAL A 153 -21.28 5.09 1.27
CA VAL A 153 -20.82 6.19 0.41
C VAL A 153 -21.49 7.47 0.89
N VAL A 154 -20.68 8.50 1.17
CA VAL A 154 -21.16 9.83 1.55
C VAL A 154 -20.89 10.79 0.41
N HIS A 155 -21.95 11.41 -0.11
CA HIS A 155 -21.89 12.32 -1.26
C HIS A 155 -21.74 13.75 -0.76
N LEU A 156 -20.66 14.41 -1.16
CA LEU A 156 -20.40 15.81 -0.92
C LEU A 156 -20.48 16.60 -2.23
N TYR A 157 -20.87 17.85 -2.15
CA TYR A 157 -20.93 18.73 -3.32
C TYR A 157 -20.58 20.18 -2.95
N ASP A 158 -19.75 20.80 -3.78
CA ASP A 158 -19.47 22.22 -3.75
C ASP A 158 -20.36 22.93 -4.77
N ASN A 159 -21.35 23.69 -4.28
CA ASN A 159 -22.30 24.41 -5.12
C ASN A 159 -21.67 25.61 -5.86
N TYR A 160 -20.54 26.14 -5.39
CA TYR A 160 -19.89 27.29 -6.01
C TYR A 160 -19.03 26.89 -7.21
N SER A 161 -18.36 25.75 -7.13
CA SER A 161 -17.50 25.23 -8.21
C SER A 161 -18.11 24.11 -9.03
N SER A 162 -19.26 23.56 -8.63
CA SER A 162 -19.88 22.39 -9.25
C SER A 162 -18.98 21.16 -9.23
N VAL A 163 -18.41 20.87 -8.06
CA VAL A 163 -17.52 19.72 -7.85
C VAL A 163 -18.16 18.76 -6.87
N ALA A 164 -18.24 17.48 -7.24
CA ALA A 164 -18.72 16.41 -6.38
C ALA A 164 -17.54 15.63 -5.78
N ALA A 165 -17.69 15.19 -4.53
CA ALA A 165 -16.76 14.25 -3.91
C ALA A 165 -17.52 13.12 -3.21
N ASP A 166 -17.21 11.87 -3.56
CA ASP A 166 -17.82 10.68 -2.94
C ASP A 166 -16.80 9.99 -2.04
N LEU A 167 -17.09 9.94 -0.75
CA LEU A 167 -16.23 9.31 0.24
C LEU A 167 -16.77 7.91 0.53
N SER A 168 -15.98 6.89 0.20
CA SER A 168 -16.33 5.49 0.46
C SER A 168 -15.74 5.02 1.78
N TYR A 169 -16.55 4.31 2.57
CA TYR A 169 -16.19 3.72 3.86
C TYR A 169 -16.68 2.28 3.90
N SER A 170 -15.79 1.32 3.63
CA SER A 170 -16.11 -0.10 3.74
C SER A 170 -15.64 -0.63 5.09
N ILE A 171 -16.47 -1.41 5.78
CA ILE A 171 -16.10 -2.11 7.02
C ILE A 171 -16.08 -3.61 6.75
N PHE A 172 -14.98 -4.27 7.11
CA PHE A 172 -14.88 -5.72 7.20
C PHE A 172 -14.92 -6.12 8.67
N PRO A 173 -16.08 -6.53 9.21
CA PRO A 173 -16.28 -6.64 10.65
C PRO A 173 -15.31 -7.58 11.36
N LYS A 174 -15.07 -8.74 10.75
CA LYS A 174 -14.19 -9.81 11.25
C LYS A 174 -12.73 -9.39 11.42
N TYR A 175 -12.31 -8.36 10.68
CA TYR A 175 -10.93 -7.88 10.70
C TYR A 175 -10.78 -6.53 11.40
N ASP A 176 -11.88 -5.96 11.92
CA ASP A 176 -11.93 -4.61 12.48
C ASP A 176 -11.28 -3.57 11.55
N ALA A 177 -11.48 -3.74 10.24
CA ALA A 177 -10.81 -2.98 9.20
C ALA A 177 -11.79 -2.06 8.48
N ILE A 178 -11.47 -0.78 8.44
CA ILE A 178 -12.20 0.26 7.73
C ILE A 178 -11.36 0.68 6.54
N VAL A 179 -11.94 0.60 5.35
CA VAL A 179 -11.27 0.91 4.10
C VAL A 179 -11.88 2.18 3.53
N ARG A 180 -11.04 3.20 3.28
CA ARG A 180 -11.47 4.51 2.77
C ARG A 180 -10.85 4.83 1.44
N SER A 181 -11.62 5.46 0.57
CA SER A 181 -11.18 6.06 -0.70
C SER A 181 -12.11 7.22 -1.06
N VAL A 182 -11.69 8.06 -2.01
CA VAL A 182 -12.45 9.21 -2.47
C VAL A 182 -12.47 9.30 -3.99
N ASN A 183 -13.64 9.61 -4.55
CA ASN A 183 -13.79 10.04 -5.92
C ASN A 183 -14.03 11.55 -5.95
N VAL A 184 -13.36 12.28 -6.83
CA VAL A 184 -13.65 13.69 -7.11
C VAL A 184 -14.07 13.82 -8.56
N THR A 185 -15.27 14.35 -8.80
CA THR A 185 -15.85 14.49 -10.14
C THR A 185 -16.11 15.95 -10.44
N ASN A 186 -15.60 16.42 -11.58
CA ASN A 186 -15.90 17.76 -12.07
C ASN A 186 -17.29 17.76 -12.73
N GLN A 187 -18.27 18.43 -12.13
CA GLN A 187 -19.60 18.61 -12.72
C GLN A 187 -19.81 20.03 -13.26
N GLY A 188 -18.74 20.83 -13.28
CA GLY A 188 -18.71 22.17 -13.84
C GLY A 188 -18.37 22.18 -15.35
N PRO A 189 -18.51 23.35 -16.00
CA PRO A 189 -18.28 23.49 -17.44
C PRO A 189 -16.81 23.72 -17.82
N GLY A 190 -15.93 24.03 -16.86
CA GLY A 190 -14.51 24.29 -17.10
C GLY A 190 -13.63 23.25 -16.43
N ASN A 191 -12.36 23.19 -16.79
CA ASN A 191 -11.43 22.24 -16.20
C ASN A 191 -11.04 22.66 -14.78
N ILE A 192 -10.89 21.69 -13.89
CA ILE A 192 -10.29 21.87 -12.57
C ILE A 192 -8.97 21.10 -12.49
N THR A 193 -8.18 21.33 -11.46
CA THR A 193 -6.96 20.56 -11.20
C THR A 193 -6.93 20.10 -9.75
N ILE A 194 -6.76 18.79 -9.54
CA ILE A 194 -6.55 18.22 -8.21
C ILE A 194 -5.05 18.30 -7.89
N GLU A 195 -4.70 19.09 -6.89
CA GLU A 195 -3.30 19.33 -6.46
C GLU A 195 -2.97 18.55 -5.18
N ALA A 196 -3.97 18.11 -4.42
CA ALA A 196 -3.81 17.19 -3.31
C ALA A 196 -5.09 16.38 -3.12
N LEU A 197 -4.95 15.07 -2.91
CA LEU A 197 -6.06 14.17 -2.59
C LEU A 197 -5.58 13.02 -1.72
N ALA A 198 -5.92 13.09 -0.43
CA ALA A 198 -5.69 12.02 0.52
C ALA A 198 -6.81 10.97 0.43
N SER A 199 -6.44 9.70 0.52
CA SER A 199 -7.36 8.56 0.56
C SER A 199 -8.06 8.43 1.91
N ILE A 200 -7.38 8.88 2.96
CA ILE A 200 -7.88 8.89 4.34
C ILE A 200 -7.38 10.14 5.08
N SER A 201 -8.21 10.66 5.97
CA SER A 201 -7.86 11.70 6.93
C SER A 201 -8.59 11.44 8.25
N ILE A 202 -7.83 11.36 9.35
CA ILE A 202 -8.34 11.11 10.70
C ILE A 202 -7.86 12.21 11.63
N ASP A 203 -8.80 12.90 12.28
CA ASP A 203 -8.51 13.81 13.38
C ASP A 203 -8.70 13.07 14.73
N PHE A 204 -7.60 12.84 15.43
CA PHE A 204 -7.54 12.31 16.79
C PHE A 204 -7.81 13.41 17.84
N PRO A 205 -8.35 13.04 19.02
CA PRO A 205 -8.51 13.97 20.12
C PRO A 205 -7.14 14.48 20.63
N TYR A 206 -7.18 15.40 21.59
CA TYR A 206 -5.96 15.88 22.24
C TYR A 206 -5.42 14.81 23.18
N GLU A 207 -4.41 14.10 22.72
CA GLU A 207 -3.71 13.05 23.47
C GLU A 207 -2.21 13.04 23.13
N ASP A 208 -1.42 12.33 23.94
CA ASP A 208 -0.02 12.05 23.62
C ASP A 208 0.02 10.80 22.74
N LEU A 209 0.68 10.90 21.59
CA LEU A 209 0.75 9.83 20.59
C LEU A 209 2.20 9.65 20.14
N ASP A 210 2.53 8.42 19.79
CA ASP A 210 3.69 8.10 18.95
C ASP A 210 3.21 7.70 17.54
N MET A 211 4.03 8.03 16.55
CA MET A 211 3.92 7.46 15.20
C MET A 211 4.98 6.37 15.00
N VAL A 212 4.58 5.29 14.35
CA VAL A 212 5.43 4.17 13.94
C VAL A 212 5.39 4.07 12.42
N SER A 213 6.57 3.94 11.82
CA SER A 213 6.76 3.87 10.36
C SER A 213 7.83 2.84 10.02
N LEU A 214 7.91 2.48 8.74
CA LEU A 214 8.94 1.58 8.22
C LEU A 214 9.81 2.39 7.25
N ARG A 215 11.06 2.63 7.64
CA ARG A 215 12.05 3.35 6.81
C ARG A 215 13.13 2.40 6.31
N GLY A 216 13.90 2.81 5.32
CA GLY A 216 14.98 1.97 4.82
C GLY A 216 15.76 2.61 3.70
N ASP A 217 16.37 1.74 2.91
CA ASP A 217 16.98 1.95 1.61
C ASP A 217 17.25 0.57 1.02
N TRP A 218 17.82 0.49 -0.18
CA TRP A 218 18.28 -0.76 -0.76
C TRP A 218 19.16 -1.54 0.24
N ALA A 219 18.88 -2.85 0.37
CA ALA A 219 19.54 -3.79 1.27
C ALA A 219 19.37 -3.53 2.79
N ARG A 220 18.44 -2.65 3.19
CA ARG A 220 18.09 -2.36 4.59
C ARG A 220 16.66 -1.82 4.73
N GLU A 221 15.74 -2.46 4.03
CA GLU A 221 14.32 -2.11 3.97
C GLU A 221 13.61 -2.28 5.33
N ALA A 222 12.47 -1.61 5.47
CA ALA A 222 11.50 -1.84 6.54
C ALA A 222 12.03 -1.79 7.98
N ASN A 223 13.04 -0.99 8.28
CA ASN A 223 13.47 -0.73 9.65
C ASN A 223 12.36 0.04 10.41
N VAL A 224 11.86 -0.55 11.51
CA VAL A 224 10.84 0.07 12.35
C VAL A 224 11.40 1.34 13.00
N GLN A 225 10.72 2.46 12.77
CA GLN A 225 11.01 3.74 13.42
C GLN A 225 9.79 4.18 14.22
N ARG A 226 10.00 4.47 15.51
CA ARG A 226 8.99 5.01 16.41
C ARG A 226 9.42 6.39 16.94
N SER A 227 8.52 7.36 16.91
CA SER A 227 8.78 8.72 17.37
C SER A 227 7.54 9.39 17.93
N LYS A 228 7.71 10.22 18.97
CA LYS A 228 6.63 11.03 19.53
C LYS A 228 6.09 12.04 18.51
N VAL A 229 4.76 12.13 18.41
CA VAL A 229 4.08 13.16 17.61
C VAL A 229 4.26 14.53 18.27
N GLN A 230 4.82 15.47 17.52
CA GLN A 230 5.08 16.84 17.97
C GLN A 230 4.09 17.84 17.36
N TYR A 231 4.00 19.02 17.97
CA TYR A 231 3.34 20.17 17.34
C TYR A 231 4.02 20.52 16.01
N GLY A 232 3.21 20.79 15.00
CA GLY A 232 3.67 20.93 13.62
C GLY A 232 3.50 19.63 12.82
N VAL A 233 4.08 19.59 11.63
CA VAL A 233 3.97 18.47 10.69
C VAL A 233 5.20 17.58 10.78
N GLN A 234 4.95 16.29 10.84
CA GLN A 234 5.93 15.22 10.66
C GLN A 234 5.33 14.19 9.69
N GLY A 235 6.18 13.41 9.04
CA GLY A 235 5.70 12.47 8.05
C GLY A 235 6.81 11.91 7.20
N PHE A 236 6.39 11.20 6.18
CA PHE A 236 7.25 10.56 5.19
C PHE A 236 6.45 10.35 3.92
N GLY A 237 7.13 9.94 2.86
CA GLY A 237 6.52 9.66 1.57
C GLY A 237 7.54 9.08 0.62
N SER A 238 7.12 8.88 -0.62
CA SER A 238 8.03 8.54 -1.71
C SER A 238 7.90 9.55 -2.83
N SER A 239 9.05 9.90 -3.40
CA SER A 239 9.16 10.71 -4.62
C SER A 239 9.84 9.97 -5.77
N THR A 240 9.98 8.64 -5.65
CA THR A 240 10.69 7.84 -6.65
C THR A 240 9.82 7.42 -7.84
N GLY A 241 8.54 7.80 -7.83
CA GLY A 241 7.51 7.27 -8.73
C GLY A 241 6.91 5.95 -8.24
N TYR A 242 7.55 5.26 -7.30
CA TYR A 242 7.10 4.01 -6.67
C TYR A 242 6.95 4.15 -5.16
N SER A 243 6.48 3.12 -4.45
CA SER A 243 6.35 3.09 -2.98
C SER A 243 7.72 3.16 -2.26
N SER A 244 8.79 2.62 -2.87
CA SER A 244 10.21 2.76 -2.49
C SER A 244 10.71 1.91 -1.33
N HIS A 245 12.05 1.74 -1.29
CA HIS A 245 12.80 1.21 -0.15
C HIS A 245 12.88 2.20 1.02
N LEU A 246 12.75 3.49 0.72
CA LEU A 246 13.09 4.59 1.64
C LEU A 246 12.07 4.72 2.76
N HIS A 247 10.80 4.65 2.38
CA HIS A 247 9.66 4.67 3.28
C HIS A 247 8.55 3.80 2.72
N ASN A 248 7.97 2.94 3.56
CA ASN A 248 6.82 2.14 3.19
C ASN A 248 5.52 2.94 3.34
N PRO A 249 4.47 2.71 2.52
CA PRO A 249 3.16 3.36 2.62
C PRO A 249 2.31 2.86 3.81
N PHE A 250 2.95 2.64 4.95
CA PHE A 250 2.35 2.21 6.22
C PHE A 250 2.66 3.22 7.32
N LEU A 251 1.63 3.57 8.09
CA LEU A 251 1.71 4.39 9.30
C LEU A 251 0.96 3.67 10.42
N ALA A 252 1.51 3.64 11.62
CA ALA A 252 0.73 3.39 12.82
C ALA A 252 0.78 4.57 13.79
N ILE A 253 -0.35 4.88 14.39
CA ILE A 253 -0.50 5.83 15.50
C ILE A 253 -0.79 5.00 16.74
N VAL A 254 -0.09 5.27 17.84
CA VAL A 254 -0.19 4.47 19.07
C VAL A 254 -0.08 5.34 20.31
N ASP A 255 -0.65 4.87 21.42
CA ASP A 255 -0.31 5.39 22.73
C ASP A 255 1.19 5.13 23.06
N PRO A 256 1.90 6.05 23.74
CA PRO A 256 3.32 5.87 24.09
C PRO A 256 3.64 4.59 24.88
N ALA A 257 2.67 4.02 25.62
CA ALA A 257 2.84 2.77 26.35
C ALA A 257 2.51 1.52 25.52
N THR A 258 1.99 1.66 24.29
CA THR A 258 1.65 0.53 23.41
C THR A 258 2.88 -0.31 23.08
N THR A 259 2.71 -1.62 23.11
CA THR A 259 3.71 -2.64 22.76
C THR A 259 3.17 -3.55 21.66
N GLU A 260 3.88 -4.65 21.35
CA GLU A 260 3.39 -5.68 20.43
C GLU A 260 2.08 -6.34 20.88
N SER A 261 1.77 -6.34 22.18
CA SER A 261 0.66 -7.12 22.74
C SER A 261 -0.27 -6.36 23.68
N GLN A 262 -0.01 -5.07 23.92
CA GLN A 262 -0.77 -4.24 24.86
C GLN A 262 -0.91 -2.81 24.32
N GLY A 263 -1.99 -2.13 24.69
CA GLY A 263 -2.24 -0.73 24.33
C GLY A 263 -2.99 -0.56 23.00
N GLU A 264 -3.48 0.66 22.78
CA GLU A 264 -4.22 1.03 21.59
C GLU A 264 -3.27 1.33 20.42
N ALA A 265 -3.66 0.84 19.24
CA ALA A 265 -2.94 1.04 17.99
C ALA A 265 -3.91 1.18 16.83
N TRP A 266 -3.64 2.18 15.98
CA TRP A 266 -4.30 2.41 14.71
C TRP A 266 -3.27 2.25 13.60
N GLY A 267 -3.40 1.23 12.77
CA GLY A 267 -2.57 1.04 11.59
C GLY A 267 -3.28 1.51 10.32
N PHE A 268 -2.54 2.15 9.44
CA PHE A 268 -2.99 2.69 8.16
C PHE A 268 -2.05 2.19 7.07
N ASN A 269 -2.59 1.61 6.01
CA ASN A 269 -1.80 1.06 4.91
C ASN A 269 -2.45 1.42 3.58
N LEU A 270 -1.71 2.16 2.74
CA LEU A 270 -2.20 2.61 1.44
C LEU A 270 -2.06 1.48 0.42
N VAL A 271 -3.13 1.15 -0.29
CA VAL A 271 -3.13 0.17 -1.37
C VAL A 271 -2.71 0.86 -2.67
N TYR A 272 -1.43 1.23 -2.72
CA TYR A 272 -0.83 1.95 -3.85
C TYR A 272 0.67 1.70 -3.95
N THR A 273 1.14 1.58 -5.19
CA THR A 273 2.51 1.21 -5.56
C THR A 273 3.31 2.41 -6.05
N GLY A 274 2.65 3.54 -6.28
CA GLY A 274 3.29 4.78 -6.72
C GLY A 274 3.78 5.65 -5.57
N SER A 275 4.21 6.85 -5.92
CA SER A 275 4.52 7.90 -4.96
C SER A 275 3.35 8.22 -4.03
N PHE A 276 3.63 8.30 -2.73
CA PHE A 276 2.64 8.54 -1.68
C PHE A 276 3.14 9.57 -0.67
N SER A 277 2.21 10.12 0.12
CA SER A 277 2.52 10.94 1.28
C SER A 277 1.74 10.45 2.49
N ALA A 278 2.41 10.36 3.64
CA ALA A 278 1.83 10.12 4.95
C ALA A 278 2.23 11.29 5.87
N GLN A 279 1.26 12.09 6.28
CA GLN A 279 1.50 13.26 7.13
C GLN A 279 0.72 13.12 8.43
N VAL A 280 1.40 13.44 9.54
CA VAL A 280 0.83 13.55 10.87
C VAL A 280 1.09 14.97 11.34
N GLU A 281 0.05 15.72 11.67
CA GLU A 281 0.16 17.07 12.20
C GLU A 281 -0.50 17.16 13.57
N LYS A 282 0.24 17.61 14.59
CA LYS A 282 -0.41 18.07 15.82
C LYS A 282 -0.64 19.56 15.70
N GLY A 283 -1.90 19.93 15.49
CA GLY A 283 -2.33 21.31 15.26
C GLY A 283 -2.24 22.16 16.52
N SER A 284 -2.38 23.47 16.38
CA SER A 284 -2.19 24.41 17.50
C SER A 284 -3.16 24.24 18.68
N GLN A 285 -4.27 23.53 18.47
CA GLN A 285 -5.28 23.23 19.50
C GLN A 285 -5.05 21.87 20.17
N GLY A 286 -4.02 21.13 19.78
CA GLY A 286 -3.64 19.84 20.37
C GLY A 286 -4.21 18.61 19.66
N PHE A 287 -5.22 18.76 18.79
CA PHE A 287 -5.70 17.66 17.94
C PHE A 287 -4.61 17.20 16.97
N THR A 288 -4.59 15.89 16.70
CA THR A 288 -3.64 15.29 15.75
C THR A 288 -4.37 14.87 14.48
N ARG A 289 -3.96 15.37 13.32
CA ARG A 289 -4.45 14.94 12.01
C ARG A 289 -3.47 13.95 11.40
N ALA A 290 -3.93 12.76 11.03
CA ALA A 290 -3.18 11.80 10.24
C ALA A 290 -3.84 11.64 8.85
N LEU A 291 -3.06 11.79 7.78
CA LEU A 291 -3.55 11.62 6.40
C LEU A 291 -2.57 10.83 5.55
N LEU A 292 -3.11 9.96 4.69
CA LEU A 292 -2.35 9.15 3.73
C LEU A 292 -3.05 9.20 2.37
N GLY A 293 -2.27 9.28 1.29
CA GLY A 293 -2.75 9.23 -0.09
C GLY A 293 -1.66 9.55 -1.09
N PHE A 294 -2.03 10.15 -2.21
CA PHE A 294 -1.07 10.58 -3.23
C PHE A 294 -0.03 11.56 -2.65
N ASN A 295 1.19 11.51 -3.19
CA ASN A 295 2.16 12.58 -2.94
C ASN A 295 1.72 13.87 -3.67
N PRO A 296 1.36 14.95 -2.95
CA PRO A 296 0.90 16.18 -3.60
C PRO A 296 1.98 16.85 -4.47
N ASP A 297 3.26 16.63 -4.19
CA ASP A 297 4.36 17.19 -5.00
C ASP A 297 4.46 16.55 -6.39
N GLN A 298 3.82 15.41 -6.59
CA GLN A 298 3.76 14.65 -7.84
C GLN A 298 2.32 14.47 -8.34
N LEU A 299 1.37 15.23 -7.79
CA LEU A 299 -0.01 15.22 -8.23
C LEU A 299 -0.38 16.60 -8.76
N SER A 300 -0.71 16.65 -10.05
CA SER A 300 -1.43 17.78 -10.65
C SER A 300 -2.34 17.22 -11.73
N TRP A 301 -3.53 16.76 -11.30
CA TRP A 301 -4.44 16.00 -12.14
C TRP A 301 -5.54 16.87 -12.71
N ASN A 302 -5.55 17.07 -14.03
CA ASN A 302 -6.60 17.83 -14.70
C ASN A 302 -7.87 16.99 -14.81
N LEU A 303 -9.03 17.57 -14.46
CA LEU A 303 -10.33 16.98 -14.72
C LEU A 303 -11.13 17.92 -15.62
N GLY A 304 -11.39 17.47 -16.85
CA GLY A 304 -12.38 18.09 -17.73
C GLY A 304 -13.81 17.88 -17.23
N PRO A 305 -14.81 18.55 -17.83
CA PRO A 305 -16.21 18.38 -17.47
C PRO A 305 -16.67 16.90 -17.54
N GLY A 306 -17.20 16.40 -16.43
CA GLY A 306 -17.68 15.02 -16.27
C GLY A 306 -16.60 13.99 -15.91
N GLU A 307 -15.32 14.38 -15.88
CA GLU A 307 -14.22 13.46 -15.53
C GLU A 307 -14.09 13.29 -14.01
N THR A 308 -13.57 12.12 -13.62
CA THR A 308 -13.40 11.72 -12.21
C THR A 308 -11.95 11.29 -11.96
N LEU A 309 -11.41 11.71 -10.81
CA LEU A 309 -10.22 11.10 -10.21
C LEU A 309 -10.63 10.25 -9.01
N THR A 310 -10.19 8.99 -8.98
CA THR A 310 -10.34 8.08 -7.84
C THR A 310 -9.00 7.96 -7.11
N SER A 311 -8.98 8.19 -5.80
CA SER A 311 -7.81 7.89 -4.97
C SER A 311 -7.61 6.37 -4.85
N PRO A 312 -6.38 5.88 -4.62
CA PRO A 312 -6.21 4.53 -4.05
C PRO A 312 -6.97 4.43 -2.72
N GLU A 313 -7.25 3.22 -2.26
CA GLU A 313 -7.81 3.05 -0.93
C GLU A 313 -6.73 3.02 0.15
N CYS A 314 -7.11 3.40 1.36
CA CYS A 314 -6.34 3.15 2.57
C CYS A 314 -7.11 2.21 3.49
N VAL A 315 -6.44 1.15 3.93
CA VAL A 315 -6.96 0.22 4.94
C VAL A 315 -6.54 0.73 6.32
N ALA A 316 -7.50 0.98 7.19
CA ALA A 316 -7.32 1.38 8.57
C ALA A 316 -7.78 0.27 9.52
N VAL A 317 -6.90 -0.14 10.44
CA VAL A 317 -7.16 -1.20 11.42
C VAL A 317 -6.95 -0.64 12.81
N TYR A 318 -7.90 -0.90 13.71
CA TYR A 318 -7.76 -0.57 15.14
C TYR A 318 -7.55 -1.83 15.98
N SER A 319 -6.77 -1.73 17.05
CA SER A 319 -6.78 -2.71 18.14
C SER A 319 -6.41 -2.09 19.48
N ASP A 320 -7.04 -2.59 20.55
CA ASP A 320 -6.70 -2.35 21.97
C ASP A 320 -5.67 -3.35 22.54
N LYS A 321 -5.04 -4.17 21.67
CA LYS A 321 -4.20 -5.33 22.03
C LYS A 321 -2.81 -5.25 21.39
N GLY A 322 -2.30 -4.04 21.21
CA GLY A 322 -0.97 -3.77 20.69
C GLY A 322 -0.82 -3.93 19.17
N LEU A 323 0.39 -3.57 18.69
CA LEU A 323 0.75 -3.56 17.27
C LEU A 323 0.65 -4.93 16.61
N GLY A 324 1.02 -6.00 17.31
CA GLY A 324 0.93 -7.35 16.76
C GLY A 324 -0.52 -7.76 16.44
N SER A 325 -1.52 -7.23 17.17
CA SER A 325 -2.93 -7.46 16.86
C SER A 325 -3.35 -6.74 15.57
N VAL A 326 -2.87 -5.50 15.37
CA VAL A 326 -3.02 -4.76 14.11
C VAL A 326 -2.41 -5.53 12.95
N SER A 327 -1.17 -6.02 13.08
CA SER A 327 -0.52 -6.85 12.04
C SER A 327 -1.34 -8.08 11.70
N ARG A 328 -1.78 -8.86 12.70
CA ARG A 328 -2.57 -10.09 12.45
C ARG A 328 -3.88 -9.81 11.70
N LYS A 329 -4.53 -8.68 11.96
CA LYS A 329 -5.74 -8.23 11.25
C LYS A 329 -5.42 -7.88 9.80
N PHE A 330 -4.39 -7.07 9.54
CA PHE A 330 -3.89 -6.82 8.18
C PHE A 330 -3.55 -8.12 7.44
N HIS A 331 -2.77 -8.99 8.07
CA HIS A 331 -2.33 -10.26 7.47
C HIS A 331 -3.49 -11.16 7.08
N ARG A 332 -4.53 -11.22 7.90
CA ARG A 332 -5.71 -12.05 7.63
C ARG A 332 -6.59 -11.40 6.58
N LEU A 333 -6.80 -10.08 6.63
CA LEU A 333 -7.53 -9.35 5.60
C LEU A 333 -6.85 -9.53 4.24
N TYR A 334 -5.55 -9.26 4.13
CA TYR A 334 -4.86 -9.29 2.84
C TYR A 334 -4.84 -10.66 2.18
N ARG A 335 -4.64 -11.73 2.95
CA ARG A 335 -4.67 -13.09 2.41
C ARG A 335 -6.04 -13.52 1.87
N ASN A 336 -7.14 -12.95 2.37
CA ASN A 336 -8.49 -13.38 2.00
C ASN A 336 -9.23 -12.38 1.10
N HIS A 337 -8.86 -11.09 1.17
CA HIS A 337 -9.62 -9.98 0.59
C HIS A 337 -8.76 -8.97 -0.15
N LEU A 338 -7.50 -9.26 -0.47
CA LEU A 338 -6.65 -8.39 -1.30
C LEU A 338 -5.87 -9.18 -2.34
N MET A 339 -5.14 -10.21 -1.90
CA MET A 339 -4.34 -11.07 -2.78
C MET A 339 -5.27 -11.95 -3.63
N LYS A 340 -5.42 -11.63 -4.92
CA LYS A 340 -6.35 -12.36 -5.81
C LYS A 340 -5.80 -13.70 -6.28
N SER A 341 -4.49 -13.87 -6.28
CA SER A 341 -3.85 -15.11 -6.72
C SER A 341 -4.28 -16.29 -5.84
N LYS A 342 -4.59 -17.43 -6.46
CA LYS A 342 -4.89 -18.69 -5.76
C LYS A 342 -3.77 -19.15 -4.80
N PHE A 343 -2.55 -18.64 -4.97
CA PHE A 343 -1.41 -18.97 -4.11
C PHE A 343 -1.39 -18.16 -2.80
N ALA A 344 -2.32 -17.22 -2.58
CA ALA A 344 -2.38 -16.41 -1.35
C ALA A 344 -2.38 -17.23 -0.06
N THR A 345 -3.02 -18.40 -0.07
CA THR A 345 -3.13 -19.34 1.06
C THR A 345 -2.51 -20.72 0.79
N SER A 346 -1.84 -20.89 -0.34
CA SER A 346 -1.13 -22.13 -0.69
C SER A 346 0.31 -22.10 -0.21
N ASP A 347 0.84 -23.28 0.14
CA ASP A 347 2.27 -23.45 0.35
C ASP A 347 3.05 -23.09 -0.92
N ARG A 348 4.21 -22.44 -0.75
CA ARG A 348 5.09 -22.06 -1.86
C ARG A 348 6.16 -23.12 -2.06
N PRO A 349 6.52 -23.44 -3.32
CA PRO A 349 7.59 -24.38 -3.57
C PRO A 349 8.90 -23.82 -3.03
N VAL A 350 9.68 -24.66 -2.35
CA VAL A 350 11.09 -24.34 -2.08
C VAL A 350 11.77 -24.19 -3.43
N LEU A 351 12.46 -23.07 -3.63
CA LEU A 351 13.07 -22.70 -4.89
C LEU A 351 14.58 -22.49 -4.76
N LEU A 352 15.27 -22.64 -5.89
CA LEU A 352 16.63 -22.16 -6.08
C LEU A 352 16.62 -21.10 -7.18
N ASN A 353 17.21 -19.94 -6.89
CA ASN A 353 17.38 -18.86 -7.85
C ASN A 353 18.87 -18.76 -8.22
N SER A 354 19.18 -18.57 -9.51
CA SER A 354 20.55 -18.61 -10.01
C SER A 354 21.39 -17.36 -9.71
N TRP A 355 20.79 -16.22 -9.32
CA TRP A 355 21.44 -14.91 -9.34
C TRP A 355 22.78 -14.86 -8.59
N GLU A 356 22.80 -15.06 -7.26
CA GLU A 356 24.05 -14.96 -6.50
C GLU A 356 25.03 -16.12 -6.77
N GLY A 357 24.54 -17.23 -7.34
CA GLY A 357 25.35 -18.40 -7.66
C GLY A 357 26.20 -18.23 -8.93
N VAL A 358 25.70 -17.51 -9.94
CA VAL A 358 26.39 -17.36 -11.24
C VAL A 358 26.41 -15.93 -11.81
N TYR A 359 25.62 -15.01 -11.25
CA TYR A 359 25.38 -13.68 -11.81
C TYR A 359 25.08 -13.76 -13.32
N PHE A 360 25.79 -12.99 -14.14
CA PHE A 360 25.66 -13.05 -15.59
C PHE A 360 26.50 -14.17 -16.22
N ASP A 361 27.44 -14.81 -15.54
CA ASP A 361 28.38 -15.76 -16.17
C ASP A 361 27.80 -17.18 -16.24
N TYR A 362 26.87 -17.39 -17.17
CA TYR A 362 26.27 -18.70 -17.43
C TYR A 362 25.87 -18.89 -18.89
N ASN A 363 25.66 -20.15 -19.24
CA ASN A 363 25.03 -20.59 -20.48
C ASN A 363 24.04 -21.74 -20.17
N GLN A 364 23.43 -22.32 -21.21
CA GLN A 364 22.52 -23.45 -21.08
C GLN A 364 23.06 -24.58 -20.20
N SER A 365 24.29 -25.06 -20.44
CA SER A 365 24.84 -26.20 -19.69
C SER A 365 25.00 -25.93 -18.19
N SER A 366 25.40 -24.71 -17.82
CA SER A 366 25.49 -24.31 -16.41
C SER A 366 24.11 -24.26 -15.74
N ILE A 367 23.09 -23.79 -16.46
CA ILE A 367 21.71 -23.71 -15.97
C ILE A 367 21.11 -25.11 -15.78
N GLU A 368 21.30 -26.02 -16.73
CA GLU A 368 20.85 -27.42 -16.62
C GLU A 368 21.54 -28.12 -15.45
N THR A 369 22.85 -27.95 -15.28
CA THR A 369 23.61 -28.50 -14.14
C THR A 369 23.03 -28.03 -12.80
N LEU A 370 22.78 -26.72 -12.64
CA LEU A 370 22.19 -26.18 -11.42
C LEU A 370 20.77 -26.72 -11.18
N ALA A 371 19.99 -26.94 -12.22
CA ALA A 371 18.65 -27.51 -12.11
C ALA A 371 18.69 -28.98 -11.68
N GLU A 372 19.63 -29.78 -12.23
CA GLU A 372 19.88 -31.16 -11.82
C GLU A 372 20.28 -31.25 -10.35
N GLU A 373 21.23 -30.41 -9.91
CA GLU A 373 21.66 -30.33 -8.52
C GLU A 373 20.53 -29.88 -7.58
N SER A 374 19.72 -28.91 -8.02
CA SER A 374 18.53 -28.45 -7.30
C SER A 374 17.53 -29.60 -7.11
N ALA A 375 17.21 -30.34 -8.17
CA ALA A 375 16.32 -31.49 -8.10
C ALA A 375 16.89 -32.58 -7.17
N ALA A 376 18.21 -32.83 -7.22
CA ALA A 376 18.90 -33.79 -6.37
C ALA A 376 18.82 -33.41 -4.88
N LEU A 377 18.77 -32.12 -4.55
CA LEU A 377 18.59 -31.61 -3.18
C LEU A 377 17.13 -31.63 -2.70
N GLY A 378 16.15 -31.90 -3.58
CA GLY A 378 14.72 -31.86 -3.24
C GLY A 378 14.06 -30.49 -3.44
N VAL A 379 14.71 -29.57 -4.16
CA VAL A 379 14.11 -28.27 -4.54
C VAL A 379 12.99 -28.51 -5.56
N HIS A 380 11.90 -27.75 -5.46
CA HIS A 380 10.68 -27.95 -6.25
C HIS A 380 10.54 -26.96 -7.42
N LEU A 381 11.30 -25.86 -7.39
CA LEU A 381 11.27 -24.80 -8.40
C LEU A 381 12.69 -24.30 -8.67
N PHE A 382 13.13 -24.34 -9.92
CA PHE A 382 14.36 -23.70 -10.36
C PHE A 382 14.03 -22.38 -11.09
N VAL A 383 14.68 -21.28 -10.70
CA VAL A 383 14.47 -19.96 -11.27
C VAL A 383 15.73 -19.49 -11.98
N MET A 384 15.63 -19.28 -13.29
CA MET A 384 16.67 -18.65 -14.09
C MET A 384 16.53 -17.12 -13.97
N ASP A 385 17.51 -16.49 -13.33
CA ASP A 385 17.51 -15.03 -13.08
C ASP A 385 18.07 -14.22 -14.29
N ASP A 386 18.43 -12.94 -14.10
CA ASP A 386 18.88 -12.00 -15.14
C ASP A 386 20.01 -12.60 -16.03
N GLY A 387 20.08 -12.19 -17.30
CA GLY A 387 21.13 -12.59 -18.25
C GLY A 387 20.71 -13.52 -19.38
N TRP A 388 19.46 -13.98 -19.43
CA TRP A 388 19.06 -15.02 -20.39
C TRP A 388 18.70 -14.48 -21.79
N PHE A 389 18.53 -13.16 -21.90
CA PHE A 389 17.88 -12.50 -23.03
C PHE A 389 18.81 -11.57 -23.83
N GLY A 390 18.29 -11.04 -24.92
CA GLY A 390 18.97 -10.11 -25.83
C GLY A 390 19.77 -10.82 -26.93
N ASP A 391 19.64 -10.32 -28.16
CA ASP A 391 20.35 -10.84 -29.34
C ASP A 391 21.47 -9.87 -29.76
N LYS A 392 21.15 -8.87 -30.60
CA LYS A 392 22.12 -7.86 -31.07
C LYS A 392 22.82 -7.11 -29.93
N TYR A 393 22.11 -6.93 -28.80
CA TYR A 393 22.61 -6.35 -27.56
C TYR A 393 22.37 -7.35 -26.43
N PRO A 394 23.24 -8.36 -26.27
CA PRO A 394 22.98 -9.46 -25.36
C PRO A 394 23.12 -9.05 -23.90
N ARG A 395 22.28 -9.60 -23.02
CA ARG A 395 22.33 -9.36 -21.56
C ARG A 395 23.46 -10.17 -20.92
N VAL A 396 24.70 -9.73 -21.11
CA VAL A 396 25.90 -10.33 -20.49
C VAL A 396 26.45 -9.52 -19.32
N SER A 397 25.88 -8.33 -19.10
CA SER A 397 26.04 -7.47 -17.93
C SER A 397 24.82 -6.56 -17.81
N ASP A 398 24.82 -5.64 -16.86
CA ASP A 398 23.70 -4.72 -16.62
C ASP A 398 23.54 -3.58 -17.66
N ASN A 399 24.47 -3.46 -18.62
CA ASN A 399 24.58 -2.29 -19.52
C ASN A 399 23.86 -2.40 -20.88
N ALA A 400 23.19 -3.53 -21.15
CA ALA A 400 22.52 -3.81 -22.42
C ALA A 400 21.37 -4.82 -22.25
N GLY A 401 20.50 -4.90 -23.26
CA GLY A 401 19.51 -5.99 -23.41
C GLY A 401 18.12 -5.74 -22.84
N LEU A 402 17.93 -4.86 -21.84
CA LEU A 402 16.57 -4.56 -21.35
C LEU A 402 15.70 -3.97 -22.47
N GLY A 403 14.52 -4.54 -22.67
CA GLY A 403 13.64 -4.30 -23.81
C GLY A 403 13.67 -5.40 -24.87
N ASP A 404 14.74 -6.20 -24.94
CA ASP A 404 14.95 -7.25 -25.94
C ASP A 404 14.68 -8.64 -25.32
N TRP A 405 13.41 -8.92 -25.00
CA TRP A 405 12.93 -10.15 -24.31
C TRP A 405 12.87 -11.43 -25.16
N MET A 406 13.98 -11.78 -25.81
CA MET A 406 14.16 -13.01 -26.58
C MET A 406 15.37 -13.78 -26.04
N PRO A 407 15.38 -15.12 -26.06
CA PRO A 407 16.53 -15.89 -25.58
C PRO A 407 17.80 -15.53 -26.35
N ASN A 408 18.89 -15.30 -25.62
CA ASN A 408 20.19 -15.01 -26.22
C ASN A 408 20.72 -16.26 -26.96
N PRO A 409 20.86 -16.24 -28.30
CA PRO A 409 21.26 -17.42 -29.07
C PRO A 409 22.69 -17.88 -28.77
N ALA A 410 23.56 -17.02 -28.22
CA ALA A 410 24.89 -17.43 -27.79
C ALA A 410 24.86 -18.25 -26.48
N ARG A 411 23.83 -18.08 -25.65
CA ARG A 411 23.62 -18.86 -24.41
C ARG A 411 22.72 -20.06 -24.61
N PHE A 412 21.70 -19.89 -25.47
CA PHE A 412 20.63 -20.85 -25.75
C PHE A 412 20.48 -21.02 -27.27
N PRO A 413 21.38 -21.78 -27.93
CA PRO A 413 21.41 -21.87 -29.40
C PRO A 413 20.13 -22.42 -30.04
N ASP A 414 19.42 -23.30 -29.32
CA ASP A 414 18.17 -23.92 -29.76
C ASP A 414 16.93 -23.23 -29.16
N GLY A 415 17.11 -22.04 -28.56
CA GLY A 415 16.07 -21.30 -27.86
C GLY A 415 15.81 -21.82 -26.44
N LEU A 416 14.80 -21.24 -25.78
CA LEU A 416 14.52 -21.51 -24.36
C LEU A 416 13.66 -22.76 -24.13
N THR A 417 12.75 -23.09 -25.06
CA THR A 417 11.79 -24.20 -24.89
C THR A 417 12.45 -25.55 -24.62
N PRO A 418 13.52 -25.98 -25.33
CA PRO A 418 14.19 -27.25 -25.03
C PRO A 418 14.75 -27.30 -23.61
N VAL A 419 15.39 -26.21 -23.16
CA VAL A 419 15.97 -26.12 -21.81
C VAL A 419 14.88 -26.22 -20.74
N VAL A 420 13.75 -25.54 -20.93
CA VAL A 420 12.63 -25.63 -19.98
C VAL A 420 12.04 -27.03 -19.95
N GLN A 421 11.94 -27.72 -21.10
CA GLN A 421 11.48 -29.11 -21.17
C GLN A 421 12.43 -30.06 -20.44
N ASP A 422 13.74 -29.93 -20.66
CA ASP A 422 14.73 -30.77 -19.99
C ASP A 422 14.69 -30.57 -18.47
N ILE A 423 14.64 -29.32 -18.01
CA ILE A 423 14.50 -29.00 -16.59
C ILE A 423 13.19 -29.54 -16.00
N THR A 424 12.07 -29.36 -16.69
CA THR A 424 10.76 -29.83 -16.21
C THR A 424 10.55 -31.34 -16.33
N ASN A 425 11.47 -32.06 -16.97
CA ASN A 425 11.50 -33.53 -16.97
C ASN A 425 12.24 -34.12 -15.76
N LEU A 426 13.07 -33.32 -15.06
CA LEU A 426 13.81 -33.73 -13.87
C LEU A 426 12.84 -34.11 -12.74
N THR A 427 13.08 -35.24 -12.10
CA THR A 427 12.32 -35.67 -10.92
C THR A 427 12.98 -35.14 -9.66
N VAL A 428 12.20 -34.50 -8.80
CA VAL A 428 12.66 -33.99 -7.50
C VAL A 428 12.97 -35.15 -6.56
N ASN A 429 14.19 -35.17 -6.02
CA ASN A 429 14.64 -36.20 -5.08
C ASN A 429 13.76 -36.22 -3.81
N GLY A 430 13.53 -37.41 -3.25
CA GLY A 430 12.61 -37.59 -2.12
C GLY A 430 11.13 -37.59 -2.50
N THR A 431 10.79 -37.55 -3.80
CA THR A 431 9.41 -37.65 -4.30
C THR A 431 9.27 -38.81 -5.29
N GLU A 432 8.08 -39.42 -5.41
CA GLU A 432 7.87 -40.56 -6.32
C GLU A 432 7.80 -40.15 -7.80
N SER A 433 7.27 -38.96 -8.10
CA SER A 433 7.03 -38.52 -9.47
C SER A 433 6.93 -36.99 -9.64
N THR A 434 7.22 -36.20 -8.60
CA THR A 434 7.13 -34.74 -8.70
C THR A 434 8.22 -34.22 -9.61
N LYS A 435 7.84 -33.41 -10.60
CA LYS A 435 8.75 -32.79 -11.54
C LYS A 435 9.21 -31.42 -11.07
N LEU A 436 10.46 -31.08 -11.38
CA LEU A 436 11.00 -29.77 -11.08
C LEU A 436 10.23 -28.72 -11.89
N ARG A 437 9.79 -27.65 -11.23
CA ARG A 437 9.15 -26.53 -11.91
C ARG A 437 10.20 -25.56 -12.42
N PHE A 438 9.88 -24.86 -13.50
CA PHE A 438 10.72 -23.80 -14.02
C PHE A 438 10.10 -22.42 -13.79
N GLY A 439 10.95 -21.46 -13.44
CA GLY A 439 10.64 -20.05 -13.29
C GLY A 439 11.65 -19.15 -13.99
N ILE A 440 11.24 -17.94 -14.31
CA ILE A 440 12.07 -16.98 -15.06
C ILE A 440 12.01 -15.58 -14.46
N TRP A 441 13.10 -14.83 -14.60
CA TRP A 441 13.17 -13.40 -14.28
C TRP A 441 12.86 -12.52 -15.49
N VAL A 442 12.14 -11.43 -15.27
CA VAL A 442 11.93 -10.34 -16.23
C VAL A 442 11.94 -8.98 -15.53
N GLU A 443 12.23 -7.91 -16.26
CA GLU A 443 12.14 -6.52 -15.79
C GLU A 443 11.40 -5.64 -16.81
N PRO A 444 10.07 -5.88 -17.01
CA PRO A 444 9.34 -5.42 -18.19
C PRO A 444 9.22 -3.90 -18.34
N GLU A 445 9.42 -3.16 -17.26
CA GLU A 445 9.21 -1.72 -17.17
C GLU A 445 10.43 -0.91 -17.62
N MET A 446 11.51 -1.58 -18.03
CA MET A 446 12.82 -0.97 -18.20
C MET A 446 13.38 -1.19 -19.60
N VAL A 447 14.27 -0.28 -20.01
CA VAL A 447 14.96 -0.34 -21.30
C VAL A 447 16.40 0.15 -21.16
N ASN A 448 17.36 -0.57 -21.75
CA ASN A 448 18.73 -0.06 -21.88
C ASN A 448 18.83 0.81 -23.14
N PRO A 449 19.61 1.90 -23.13
CA PRO A 449 19.91 2.63 -24.37
C PRO A 449 20.58 1.75 -25.44
N ASN A 450 21.37 0.77 -25.00
CA ASN A 450 21.91 -0.30 -25.84
C ASN A 450 20.92 -1.47 -25.93
N SER A 451 19.80 -1.26 -26.61
CA SER A 451 18.83 -2.30 -26.96
C SER A 451 18.16 -2.00 -28.29
N THR A 452 17.62 -3.02 -28.94
CA THR A 452 16.86 -2.88 -30.18
C THR A 452 15.62 -2.03 -29.92
N LEU A 453 14.90 -2.31 -28.83
CA LEU A 453 13.72 -1.55 -28.43
C LEU A 453 14.00 -0.04 -28.34
N TYR A 454 15.08 0.38 -27.68
CA TYR A 454 15.38 1.80 -27.54
C TYR A 454 15.81 2.45 -28.85
N HIS A 455 16.50 1.73 -29.72
CA HIS A 455 16.88 2.23 -31.04
C HIS A 455 15.67 2.43 -31.96
N GLU A 456 14.64 1.59 -31.83
CA GLU A 456 13.40 1.68 -32.62
C GLU A 456 12.40 2.67 -32.02
N HIS A 457 12.27 2.68 -30.69
CA HIS A 457 11.28 3.46 -29.93
C HIS A 457 11.92 4.29 -28.80
N PRO A 458 12.85 5.21 -29.10
CA PRO A 458 13.47 6.03 -28.07
C PRO A 458 12.45 6.91 -27.35
N GLU A 459 11.31 7.25 -27.95
CA GLU A 459 10.24 8.03 -27.35
C GLU A 459 9.47 7.30 -26.25
N TRP A 460 9.58 5.97 -26.17
CA TRP A 460 8.90 5.18 -25.13
C TRP A 460 9.56 5.31 -23.76
N ALA A 461 10.83 5.70 -23.66
CA ALA A 461 11.45 5.96 -22.36
C ALA A 461 10.85 7.23 -21.72
N LEU A 462 10.61 7.22 -20.40
CA LEU A 462 10.29 8.43 -19.63
C LEU A 462 11.43 9.45 -19.79
N HIS A 463 11.05 10.67 -20.14
CA HIS A 463 11.94 11.81 -20.31
C HIS A 463 11.14 13.12 -20.26
N ALA A 464 11.85 14.23 -20.09
CA ALA A 464 11.28 15.58 -20.16
C ALA A 464 11.90 16.37 -21.32
N GLY A 465 11.18 16.50 -22.44
CA GLY A 465 11.62 17.32 -23.58
C GLY A 465 13.08 17.06 -24.00
N PRO A 466 13.92 18.11 -24.16
CA PRO A 466 15.31 17.97 -24.58
C PRO A 466 16.31 17.72 -23.43
N TYR A 467 15.84 17.50 -22.20
CA TYR A 467 16.74 17.25 -21.07
C TYR A 467 17.47 15.90 -21.23
N PRO A 468 18.68 15.75 -20.64
CA PRO A 468 19.35 14.46 -20.57
C PRO A 468 18.45 13.40 -19.93
N ARG A 469 18.53 12.16 -20.42
CA ARG A 469 17.82 11.01 -19.86
C ARG A 469 18.73 10.34 -18.84
N THR A 470 18.54 10.63 -17.57
CA THR A 470 19.47 10.19 -16.53
C THR A 470 19.33 8.69 -16.28
N GLU A 471 20.42 7.96 -16.46
CA GLU A 471 20.50 6.52 -16.19
C GLU A 471 20.78 6.23 -14.71
N ARG A 472 20.26 5.09 -14.25
CA ARG A 472 20.67 4.42 -13.01
C ARG A 472 20.76 2.94 -13.36
N ARG A 473 21.87 2.26 -13.02
CA ARG A 473 22.18 0.90 -13.49
C ARG A 473 22.09 0.80 -15.04
N ASN A 474 22.56 1.85 -15.72
CA ASN A 474 22.65 1.91 -17.20
C ASN A 474 21.32 1.73 -17.97
N GLN A 475 20.18 1.93 -17.30
CA GLN A 475 18.84 1.71 -17.84
C GLN A 475 17.96 2.95 -17.65
N LEU A 476 16.90 3.03 -18.45
CA LEU A 476 15.81 4.01 -18.40
C LEU A 476 14.49 3.29 -18.10
N VAL A 477 13.48 4.05 -17.69
CA VAL A 477 12.14 3.55 -17.39
C VAL A 477 11.26 3.71 -18.64
N LEU A 478 10.53 2.68 -19.05
CA LEU A 478 9.51 2.78 -20.10
C LEU A 478 8.28 3.53 -19.58
N ASN A 479 7.66 4.35 -20.43
CA ASN A 479 6.51 5.16 -20.05
C ASN A 479 5.21 4.34 -20.11
N LEU A 480 4.86 3.70 -19.01
CA LEU A 480 3.62 2.92 -18.89
C LEU A 480 2.35 3.79 -18.92
N ALA A 481 2.42 5.12 -18.96
CA ALA A 481 1.24 5.94 -19.28
C ALA A 481 0.79 5.77 -20.75
N LEU A 482 1.65 5.22 -21.62
CA LEU A 482 1.37 5.01 -23.04
C LEU A 482 0.77 3.60 -23.27
N PRO A 483 -0.42 3.48 -23.88
CA PRO A 483 -1.02 2.17 -24.19
C PRO A 483 -0.11 1.29 -25.05
N ALA A 484 0.64 1.85 -26.00
CA ALA A 484 1.57 1.10 -26.85
C ALA A 484 2.68 0.39 -26.04
N VAL A 485 3.19 1.03 -24.98
CA VAL A 485 4.18 0.43 -24.07
C VAL A 485 3.55 -0.68 -23.24
N GLN A 486 2.33 -0.45 -22.74
CA GLN A 486 1.58 -1.46 -21.98
C GLN A 486 1.30 -2.70 -22.84
N ASP A 487 0.85 -2.50 -24.09
CA ASP A 487 0.53 -3.57 -25.03
C ASP A 487 1.79 -4.34 -25.44
N PHE A 488 2.90 -3.64 -25.69
CA PHE A 488 4.21 -4.28 -25.89
C PHE A 488 4.57 -5.22 -24.72
N ILE A 489 4.43 -4.76 -23.48
CA ILE A 489 4.72 -5.57 -22.28
C ILE A 489 3.80 -6.80 -22.21
N ILE A 490 2.49 -6.58 -22.40
CA ILE A 490 1.50 -7.66 -22.37
C ILE A 490 1.83 -8.71 -23.44
N ASP A 491 2.18 -8.27 -24.65
CA ASP A 491 2.42 -9.15 -25.79
C ASP A 491 3.70 -9.97 -25.62
N PHE A 492 4.83 -9.36 -25.28
CA PHE A 492 6.07 -10.14 -25.11
C PHE A 492 5.96 -11.11 -23.93
N MET A 493 5.34 -10.71 -22.82
CA MET A 493 5.13 -11.59 -21.67
C MET A 493 4.19 -12.75 -22.02
N THR A 494 3.17 -12.48 -22.83
CA THR A 494 2.25 -13.53 -23.30
C THR A 494 2.99 -14.53 -24.18
N ASN A 495 3.79 -14.05 -25.13
CA ASN A 495 4.57 -14.92 -26.01
C ASN A 495 5.62 -15.74 -25.22
N LEU A 496 6.22 -15.16 -24.18
CA LEU A 496 7.18 -15.86 -23.31
C LEU A 496 6.52 -16.99 -22.51
N LEU A 497 5.34 -16.73 -21.94
CA LEU A 497 4.66 -17.67 -21.04
C LEU A 497 3.82 -18.71 -21.78
N GLN A 498 3.34 -18.39 -22.98
CA GLN A 498 2.55 -19.29 -23.79
C GLN A 498 3.43 -20.45 -24.30
N ASP A 499 2.98 -21.69 -24.05
CA ASP A 499 3.57 -22.93 -24.57
C ASP A 499 5.02 -23.25 -24.15
N THR A 500 5.59 -22.54 -23.16
CA THR A 500 6.97 -22.79 -22.67
C THR A 500 7.06 -23.66 -21.41
N GLY A 501 5.98 -23.78 -20.62
CA GLY A 501 5.99 -24.53 -19.36
C GLY A 501 6.51 -23.73 -18.15
N ILE A 502 6.72 -22.43 -18.31
CA ILE A 502 7.09 -21.51 -17.21
C ILE A 502 5.92 -21.43 -16.21
N SER A 503 6.19 -21.70 -14.94
CA SER A 503 5.17 -21.74 -13.88
C SER A 503 5.41 -20.75 -12.75
N TYR A 504 6.45 -19.93 -12.88
CA TYR A 504 6.82 -18.87 -11.94
C TYR A 504 7.49 -17.72 -12.67
N VAL A 505 7.18 -16.50 -12.27
CA VAL A 505 7.81 -15.28 -12.80
C VAL A 505 8.28 -14.42 -11.65
N LYS A 506 9.56 -14.05 -11.65
CA LYS A 506 10.10 -12.97 -10.82
C LYS A 506 10.09 -11.69 -11.64
N TRP A 507 9.16 -10.78 -11.33
CA TRP A 507 9.00 -9.49 -11.98
C TRP A 507 9.77 -8.43 -11.22
N ASP A 508 10.90 -7.98 -11.77
CA ASP A 508 11.78 -7.00 -11.14
C ASP A 508 11.58 -5.57 -11.68
N ASN A 509 12.18 -4.61 -10.98
CA ASN A 509 12.28 -3.20 -11.32
C ASN A 509 13.46 -2.56 -10.55
N ASN A 510 14.54 -2.21 -11.24
CA ASN A 510 15.81 -1.89 -10.60
C ASN A 510 16.17 -0.39 -10.53
N ARG A 511 15.20 0.52 -10.73
CA ARG A 511 15.43 1.97 -10.55
C ARG A 511 14.14 2.77 -10.30
N GLY A 512 14.29 3.94 -9.67
CA GLY A 512 13.24 4.96 -9.59
C GLY A 512 13.05 5.75 -10.89
N ILE A 513 11.90 6.42 -11.00
CA ILE A 513 11.58 7.40 -12.04
C ILE A 513 12.30 8.73 -11.72
N HIS A 514 12.90 9.33 -12.74
CA HIS A 514 13.59 10.62 -12.62
C HIS A 514 12.82 11.69 -13.42
N GLU A 515 13.08 11.78 -14.73
CA GLU A 515 12.43 12.77 -15.58
C GLU A 515 11.05 12.28 -16.02
N THR A 516 10.01 13.05 -15.71
CA THR A 516 8.65 12.80 -16.20
C THR A 516 8.22 13.91 -17.16
N PRO A 517 7.39 13.59 -18.18
CA PRO A 517 6.91 14.60 -19.11
C PRO A 517 5.88 15.54 -18.46
N SER A 518 5.23 15.12 -17.37
CA SER A 518 4.31 15.94 -16.56
C SER A 518 4.12 15.32 -15.16
N PRO A 519 3.67 16.09 -14.15
CA PRO A 519 3.32 15.54 -12.84
C PRO A 519 2.23 14.45 -12.91
N SER A 520 1.21 14.61 -13.77
CA SER A 520 0.16 13.60 -13.92
C SER A 520 0.66 12.24 -14.41
N THR A 521 1.84 12.21 -15.04
CA THR A 521 2.40 10.96 -15.58
C THR A 521 2.74 9.96 -14.50
N ASP A 522 3.07 10.39 -13.28
CA ASP A 522 3.37 9.48 -12.16
C ASP A 522 2.16 8.59 -11.82
N HIS A 523 0.96 9.18 -11.76
CA HIS A 523 -0.26 8.39 -11.53
C HIS A 523 -0.73 7.64 -12.77
N GLN A 524 -0.63 8.24 -13.98
CA GLN A 524 -0.96 7.55 -15.23
C GLN A 524 -0.10 6.30 -15.45
N TYR A 525 1.19 6.37 -15.08
CA TYR A 525 2.10 5.23 -15.10
C TYR A 525 1.55 4.09 -14.23
N MET A 526 1.09 4.38 -13.01
CA MET A 526 0.55 3.37 -12.11
C MET A 526 -0.73 2.74 -12.65
N LEU A 527 -1.64 3.52 -13.25
CA LEU A 527 -2.84 2.97 -13.91
C LEU A 527 -2.46 2.02 -15.06
N GLY A 528 -1.44 2.38 -15.86
CA GLY A 528 -0.91 1.51 -16.91
C GLY A 528 -0.28 0.23 -16.37
N LEU A 529 0.54 0.34 -15.32
CA LEU A 529 1.14 -0.80 -14.60
C LEU A 529 0.08 -1.76 -14.07
N TYR A 530 -0.97 -1.23 -13.44
CA TYR A 530 -2.06 -2.04 -12.91
C TYR A 530 -2.86 -2.72 -14.02
N ARG A 531 -3.09 -2.07 -15.16
CA ARG A 531 -3.68 -2.73 -16.33
C ARG A 531 -2.82 -3.91 -16.82
N VAL A 532 -1.50 -3.72 -16.91
CA VAL A 532 -0.57 -4.77 -17.35
C VAL A 532 -0.61 -5.96 -16.38
N PHE A 533 -0.50 -5.71 -15.07
CA PHE A 533 -0.56 -6.79 -14.07
C PHE A 533 -1.92 -7.48 -14.05
N ASP A 534 -3.03 -6.73 -14.06
CA ASP A 534 -4.38 -7.31 -14.05
C ASP A 534 -4.59 -8.20 -15.27
N THR A 535 -4.14 -7.76 -16.45
CA THR A 535 -4.22 -8.52 -17.69
C THR A 535 -3.40 -9.82 -17.61
N LEU A 536 -2.13 -9.74 -17.21
CA LEU A 536 -1.22 -10.89 -17.22
C LEU A 536 -1.55 -11.90 -16.12
N THR A 537 -1.84 -11.43 -14.91
CA THR A 537 -2.17 -12.31 -13.77
C THR A 537 -3.53 -12.98 -13.94
N THR A 538 -4.47 -12.33 -14.62
CA THR A 538 -5.76 -12.96 -15.03
C THR A 538 -5.57 -13.95 -16.16
N ARG A 539 -4.71 -13.66 -17.14
CA ARG A 539 -4.43 -14.53 -18.29
C ARG A 539 -3.66 -15.79 -17.89
N PHE A 540 -2.77 -15.69 -16.89
CA PHE A 540 -1.94 -16.78 -16.41
C PHE A 540 -2.12 -17.01 -14.89
N PRO A 541 -3.31 -17.48 -14.45
CA PRO A 541 -3.63 -17.64 -13.03
C PRO A 541 -2.87 -18.81 -12.37
N ASP A 542 -2.29 -19.70 -13.18
CA ASP A 542 -1.50 -20.86 -12.73
C ASP A 542 -0.02 -20.54 -12.55
N VAL A 543 0.44 -19.39 -13.02
CA VAL A 543 1.80 -18.88 -12.78
C VAL A 543 1.89 -18.30 -11.37
N LEU A 544 2.92 -18.68 -10.63
CA LEU A 544 3.26 -18.04 -9.36
C LEU A 544 4.07 -16.77 -9.64
N TRP A 545 3.44 -15.61 -9.49
CA TRP A 545 4.09 -14.31 -9.68
C TRP A 545 4.77 -13.85 -8.38
N GLU A 546 6.04 -13.47 -8.46
CA GLU A 546 6.80 -12.81 -7.41
C GLU A 546 7.16 -11.39 -7.86
N GLY A 547 6.76 -10.39 -7.07
CA GLY A 547 7.23 -9.02 -7.28
C GLY A 547 8.65 -8.83 -6.75
N CYS A 548 9.42 -7.97 -7.40
CA CYS A 548 10.74 -7.56 -6.98
C CYS A 548 10.98 -6.12 -7.44
N ALA A 549 11.75 -5.36 -6.68
CA ALA A 549 12.23 -4.06 -7.12
C ALA A 549 13.58 -3.75 -6.48
N SER A 550 14.65 -4.44 -6.91
CA SER A 550 15.93 -4.53 -6.16
C SER A 550 15.67 -4.87 -4.70
N GLY A 551 15.05 -6.03 -4.45
CA GLY A 551 14.46 -6.33 -3.15
C GLY A 551 13.11 -5.67 -2.93
N GLY A 552 12.95 -5.04 -1.77
CA GLY A 552 11.67 -4.59 -1.24
C GLY A 552 11.19 -3.21 -1.74
N GLY A 553 11.72 -2.71 -2.87
CA GLY A 553 11.45 -1.35 -3.34
C GLY A 553 10.01 -1.06 -3.76
N ARG A 554 9.20 -2.10 -3.93
CA ARG A 554 7.76 -2.06 -4.23
C ARG A 554 6.98 -3.03 -3.33
N PHE A 555 7.43 -3.18 -2.08
CA PHE A 555 6.75 -4.02 -1.09
C PHE A 555 5.56 -3.28 -0.49
N ASP A 556 4.44 -3.23 -1.22
CA ASP A 556 3.22 -2.55 -0.83
C ASP A 556 1.95 -3.36 -1.10
N ALA A 557 0.84 -2.94 -0.49
CA ALA A 557 -0.44 -3.60 -0.63
C ALA A 557 -1.00 -3.52 -2.06
N GLY A 558 -0.64 -2.49 -2.83
CA GLY A 558 -1.04 -2.37 -4.24
C GLY A 558 -0.48 -3.52 -5.09
N MET A 559 0.80 -3.82 -4.92
CA MET A 559 1.44 -4.97 -5.57
C MET A 559 0.84 -6.31 -5.12
N LEU A 560 0.58 -6.47 -3.82
CA LEU A 560 0.08 -7.74 -3.26
C LEU A 560 -1.27 -8.19 -3.83
N GLN A 561 -2.06 -7.30 -4.43
CA GLN A 561 -3.25 -7.71 -5.17
C GLN A 561 -2.93 -8.68 -6.32
N TYR A 562 -1.81 -8.43 -7.00
CA TYR A 562 -1.42 -9.11 -8.23
C TYR A 562 -0.37 -10.19 -7.98
N VAL A 563 0.58 -9.95 -7.07
CA VAL A 563 1.67 -10.87 -6.75
C VAL A 563 1.52 -11.42 -5.32
N PRO A 564 1.37 -12.74 -5.13
CA PRO A 564 1.17 -13.31 -3.81
C PRO A 564 2.46 -13.43 -2.96
N GLN A 565 3.62 -13.09 -3.51
CA GLN A 565 4.89 -12.94 -2.79
C GLN A 565 5.73 -11.84 -3.44
N ILE A 566 6.64 -11.26 -2.66
CA ILE A 566 7.58 -10.23 -3.07
C ILE A 566 8.96 -10.58 -2.50
N TRP A 567 10.02 -10.40 -3.29
CA TRP A 567 11.39 -10.52 -2.82
C TRP A 567 11.68 -9.45 -1.77
N THR A 568 11.90 -9.85 -0.52
CA THR A 568 11.84 -8.90 0.61
C THR A 568 13.01 -7.89 0.61
N SER A 569 14.19 -8.32 0.18
CA SER A 569 15.41 -7.50 0.15
C SER A 569 16.50 -8.20 -0.64
N ASP A 570 17.35 -7.47 -1.36
CA ASP A 570 18.58 -8.06 -1.92
C ASP A 570 19.60 -8.43 -0.83
N ASN A 571 19.47 -7.92 0.39
CA ASN A 571 20.30 -8.34 1.50
C ASN A 571 19.88 -9.73 1.96
N THR A 572 20.70 -10.74 1.72
CA THR A 572 20.48 -12.14 2.13
C THR A 572 21.22 -12.51 3.42
N ASP A 573 21.89 -11.56 4.08
CA ASP A 573 22.51 -11.81 5.39
C ASP A 573 21.46 -12.19 6.44
N ALA A 574 21.69 -13.30 7.13
CA ALA A 574 20.73 -13.87 8.06
C ALA A 574 20.43 -12.96 9.27
N ILE A 575 21.37 -12.11 9.69
CA ILE A 575 21.21 -11.21 10.84
C ILE A 575 20.43 -9.98 10.42
N ASP A 576 20.81 -9.34 9.32
CA ASP A 576 20.11 -8.17 8.79
C ASP A 576 18.66 -8.52 8.40
N ARG A 577 18.45 -9.72 7.84
CA ARG A 577 17.13 -10.24 7.51
C ARG A 577 16.18 -10.33 8.70
N ILE A 578 16.66 -10.52 9.93
CA ILE A 578 15.80 -10.47 11.13
C ILE A 578 15.11 -9.11 11.21
N THR A 579 15.87 -8.01 11.10
CA THR A 579 15.32 -6.65 11.21
C THR A 579 14.36 -6.35 10.07
N ILE A 580 14.78 -6.65 8.84
CA ILE A 580 13.98 -6.40 7.63
C ILE A 580 12.67 -7.19 7.68
N GLN A 581 12.73 -8.47 8.05
CA GLN A 581 11.55 -9.34 8.07
C GLN A 581 10.60 -8.98 9.22
N PHE A 582 11.11 -8.68 10.42
CA PHE A 582 10.27 -8.24 11.53
C PHE A 582 9.52 -6.94 11.18
N GLY A 583 10.21 -5.97 10.60
CA GLY A 583 9.57 -4.72 10.22
C GLY A 583 8.59 -4.86 9.06
N THR A 584 8.93 -5.63 8.02
CA THR A 584 7.99 -5.95 6.92
C THR A 584 6.71 -6.63 7.45
N SER A 585 6.87 -7.53 8.43
CA SER A 585 5.74 -8.23 9.06
C SER A 585 4.81 -7.33 9.87
N LEU A 586 5.19 -6.08 10.17
CA LEU A 586 4.30 -5.12 10.83
C LEU A 586 3.07 -4.83 9.96
N ALA A 587 3.26 -4.70 8.65
CA ALA A 587 2.23 -4.32 7.68
C ALA A 587 1.74 -5.49 6.79
N TYR A 588 2.59 -6.48 6.51
CA TYR A 588 2.34 -7.50 5.48
C TYR A 588 2.44 -8.93 6.02
N PRO A 589 1.66 -9.89 5.49
CA PRO A 589 1.71 -11.27 5.96
C PRO A 589 3.06 -11.93 5.62
N PRO A 590 3.65 -12.75 6.51
CA PRO A 590 4.89 -13.48 6.23
C PRO A 590 4.84 -14.35 4.97
N SER A 591 3.66 -14.85 4.58
CA SER A 591 3.49 -15.62 3.34
C SER A 591 3.77 -14.82 2.06
N ALA A 592 3.86 -13.49 2.16
CA ALA A 592 4.22 -12.62 1.05
C ALA A 592 5.73 -12.32 0.97
N MET A 593 6.54 -12.80 1.92
CA MET A 593 7.95 -12.41 2.03
C MET A 593 8.88 -13.51 1.50
N GLY A 594 9.53 -13.26 0.36
CA GLY A 594 10.58 -14.13 -0.18
C GLY A 594 11.88 -14.00 0.62
N ALA A 595 12.47 -15.14 0.98
CA ALA A 595 13.75 -15.22 1.68
C ALA A 595 14.52 -16.47 1.24
N HIS A 596 15.79 -16.29 0.88
CA HIS A 596 16.69 -17.37 0.45
C HIS A 596 17.80 -17.55 1.49
N LEU A 597 18.33 -18.77 1.57
CA LEU A 597 19.41 -19.15 2.49
C LEU A 597 20.77 -18.66 2.00
#